data_AF-A0A949RZ70-F1
#
_entry.id   AF-A0A949RZ70-F1
#
_cell.length_a   1.000
_cell.length_b   1.000
_cell.length_c   1.000
_cell.angle_alpha   90.00
_cell.angle_beta   90.00
_cell.angle_gamma   90.00
#
_symmetry.space_group_name_H-M   'P 1'
#
loop_
_entity.id
_entity.type
_entity.pdbx_description
1 polymer ?
#
loop_
_entity_poly.entity_id
_entity_poly.type
_entity_poly.pdbx_seq_one_letter_code
_entity_poly.pdbx_strand_id
1 'polypeptide(L)' 'MYPNLKLQLWRAGIRQNRLAQLLGMDETMLSKVINGYRAASPELRGKIAIILQQDEEWLFESILPKPDLNGPTRA' A
#
# COMPACT_ATOMS: atom_id res chain seq x y z
N MET A 1 -0.11 -7.23 -4.11
CA MET A 1 -1.05 -7.03 -2.98
C MET A 1 -0.26 -6.55 -1.77
N TYR A 2 -0.80 -5.60 -1.00
CA TYR A 2 -0.19 -5.06 0.22
C TYR A 2 -0.90 -5.57 1.47
N PRO A 3 -0.44 -6.67 2.09
CA PRO A 3 -1.10 -7.27 3.25
C PRO A 3 -1.02 -6.38 4.50
N ASN A 4 0.11 -5.70 4.70
CA ASN A 4 0.33 -4.80 5.84
C ASN A 4 -0.65 -3.62 5.81
N LEU A 5 -0.93 -3.06 4.63
CA LEU A 5 -1.95 -2.03 4.46
C LEU A 5 -3.36 -2.53 4.85
N LYS A 6 -3.73 -3.75 4.45
CA LYS A 6 -5.02 -4.35 4.85
C LYS A 6 -5.09 -4.59 6.36
N LEU A 7 -4.00 -5.12 6.94
CA LEU A 7 -3.88 -5.34 8.37
C LEU A 7 -4.02 -4.05 9.16
N GLN A 8 -3.34 -2.98 8.73
CA GLN A 8 -3.41 -1.70 9.43
C GLN A 8 -4.77 -1.04 9.34
N LEU A 9 -5.45 -1.14 8.19
CA LEU A 9 -6.84 -0.69 8.06
C LEU A 9 -7.75 -1.38 9.08
N TRP A 10 -7.59 -2.70 9.21
CA TRP A 10 -8.34 -3.48 10.20
C TRP A 10 -7.99 -3.08 11.64
N ARG A 11 -6.69 -2.97 11.99
CA ARG A 11 -6.23 -2.55 13.33
C ARG A 11 -6.69 -1.15 13.71
N ALA A 12 -6.71 -0.22 12.75
CA ALA A 12 -7.18 1.16 12.95
C ALA A 12 -8.71 1.27 12.96
N GLY A 13 -9.45 0.19 12.66
CA GLY A 13 -10.90 0.24 12.52
C GLY A 13 -11.38 1.09 11.33
N ILE A 14 -10.49 1.37 10.36
CA ILE A 14 -10.77 2.20 9.20
C ILE A 14 -11.23 1.30 8.05
N ARG A 15 -12.45 1.55 7.56
CA ARG A 15 -12.94 0.91 6.35
C ARG A 15 -12.28 1.53 5.11
N GLN A 16 -12.12 0.72 4.06
CA GLN A 16 -11.52 1.18 2.80
C GLN A 16 -12.27 2.37 2.18
N ASN A 17 -13.60 2.32 2.13
CA ASN A 17 -14.42 3.44 1.66
C ASN A 17 -14.15 4.73 2.45
N ARG A 18 -13.94 4.63 3.76
CA ARG A 18 -13.61 5.76 4.62
C ARG A 18 -12.23 6.31 4.31
N LEU A 19 -11.24 5.44 4.11
CA LEU A 19 -9.91 5.88 3.66
C LEU A 19 -9.98 6.58 2.29
N ALA A 20 -10.75 6.04 1.34
CA ALA A 20 -10.94 6.65 0.02
C ALA A 20 -11.53 8.07 0.13
N GLN A 21 -12.52 8.27 0.99
CA GLN A 21 -13.10 9.59 1.28
C GLN A 21 -12.07 10.55 1.90
N LEU A 22 -11.28 10.08 2.87
CA LEU A 22 -10.23 10.91 3.51
C LEU A 22 -9.13 11.33 2.53
N LEU A 23 -8.87 10.49 1.52
CA LEU A 23 -7.92 10.76 0.44
C LEU A 23 -8.53 11.57 -0.71
N GLY A 24 -9.84 11.83 -0.69
CA GLY A 24 -10.55 12.49 -1.78
C GLY A 24 -10.49 11.72 -3.10
N MET A 25 -10.45 10.38 -3.05
CA MET A 25 -10.30 9.51 -4.22
C MET A 25 -11.41 8.46 -4.33
N ASP A 26 -11.54 7.91 -5.53
CA ASP A 26 -12.48 6.82 -5.80
C ASP A 26 -12.09 5.52 -5.06
N GLU A 27 -13.09 4.83 -4.49
CA GLU A 27 -12.87 3.60 -3.71
C GLU A 27 -12.36 2.44 -4.57
N THR A 28 -12.78 2.35 -5.84
CA THR A 28 -12.29 1.33 -6.78
C THR A 28 -10.82 1.56 -7.09
N MET A 29 -10.41 2.82 -7.22
CA MET A 29 -9.01 3.20 -7.39
C MET A 29 -8.16 2.80 -6.18
N LEU A 30 -8.64 3.06 -4.96
CA LEU A 30 -7.97 2.62 -3.74
C LEU A 30 -7.91 1.07 -3.64
N SER A 31 -8.98 0.38 -4.03
CA SER A 31 -9.02 -1.09 -4.09
C SER A 31 -7.94 -1.66 -5.00
N LYS A 32 -7.78 -1.07 -6.19
CA LYS A 32 -6.72 -1.47 -7.14
C LYS A 32 -5.33 -1.25 -6.56
N VAL A 33 -5.13 -0.17 -5.82
CA VAL A 33 -3.87 0.08 -5.11
C VAL A 33 -3.63 -0.98 -4.04
N ILE A 34 -4.56 -1.19 -3.11
CA ILE A 34 -4.42 -2.14 -1.99
C ILE A 34 -4.16 -3.56 -2.49
N ASN A 35 -4.85 -3.99 -3.55
CA ASN A 35 -4.67 -5.30 -4.14
C ASN A 35 -3.41 -5.40 -5.02
N GLY A 36 -2.75 -4.28 -5.30
CA GLY A 36 -1.52 -4.22 -6.11
C GLY A 36 -1.78 -4.31 -7.63
N TYR A 37 -3.01 -4.08 -8.07
CA TYR A 37 -3.34 -3.90 -9.50
C TYR A 37 -2.89 -2.53 -10.02
N ARG A 38 -2.60 -1.57 -9.14
CA ARG A 38 -2.09 -0.24 -9.48
C ARG A 38 -1.02 0.18 -8.48
N ALA A 39 0.06 0.80 -8.97
CA ALA A 39 1.05 1.44 -8.11
C ALA A 39 0.48 2.74 -7.51
N ALA A 40 0.68 2.94 -6.21
CA ALA A 40 0.41 4.22 -5.55
C ALA A 40 1.57 5.19 -5.84
N SER A 41 1.25 6.45 -6.13
CA SER A 41 2.28 7.50 -6.20
C SER A 41 2.91 7.72 -4.83
N PRO A 42 4.17 8.20 -4.75
CA PRO A 42 4.81 8.52 -3.47
C PRO A 42 3.97 9.47 -2.61
N GLU A 43 3.33 10.46 -3.23
CA GLU A 43 2.42 11.38 -2.54
C GLU A 43 1.21 10.66 -1.91
N LEU A 44 0.60 9.72 -2.65
CA LEU A 44 -0.53 8.94 -2.14
C LEU A 44 -0.10 8.02 -0.99
N ARG A 45 1.08 7.40 -1.11
CA ARG A 45 1.64 6.52 -0.08
C ARG A 45 1.92 7.30 1.20
N GLY A 46 2.52 8.49 1.09
CA GLY A 46 2.74 9.40 2.22
C GLY A 46 1.44 9.85 2.90
N LYS A 47 0.39 10.19 2.13
CA LYS A 47 -0.93 10.52 2.70
C LYS A 47 -1.53 9.34 3.48
N ILE A 48 -1.44 8.13 2.92
CA ILE A 48 -1.94 6.92 3.58
C ILE A 48 -1.15 6.64 4.87
N ALA A 49 0.17 6.78 4.84
CA ALA A 49 1.06 6.64 6.00
C ALA A 49 0.69 7.61 7.14
N ILE A 50 0.44 8.88 6.80
CA ILE A 50 0.01 9.90 7.77
C ILE A 50 -1.36 9.56 8.38
N ILE A 51 -2.34 9.18 7.56
CA ILE A 51 -3.70 8.84 8.03
C ILE A 51 -3.67 7.61 8.94
N LEU A 52 -2.87 6.60 8.58
CA LEU A 52 -2.78 5.34 9.31
C LEU A 52 -1.73 5.35 10.43
N GLN A 53 -1.02 6.47 10.60
CA GLN A 53 0.10 6.65 11.54
C GLN A 53 1.10 5.50 11.52
N GLN A 54 1.52 5.10 10.31
CA GLN A 54 2.48 4.03 10.11
C GLN A 54 3.47 4.30 9.00
N ASP A 55 4.59 3.59 9.03
CA ASP A 55 5.66 3.72 8.05
C ASP A 55 5.20 3.32 6.65
N GLU A 56 5.51 4.17 5.67
CA GLU A 56 5.17 3.95 4.27
C GLU A 56 5.76 2.62 3.75
N GLU A 57 7.02 2.36 4.07
CA GLU A 57 7.72 1.16 3.60
C GLU A 57 7.06 -0.12 4.11
N TRP A 58 6.66 -0.11 5.39
CA TRP A 58 5.97 -1.24 6.01
C TRP A 58 4.57 -1.42 5.42
N LEU A 59 3.78 -0.35 5.28
CA LEU A 59 2.42 -0.42 4.74
C LEU A 59 2.37 -1.00 3.32
N PHE A 60 3.33 -0.60 2.48
CA PHE A 60 3.38 -0.95 1.07
C PHE A 60 4.41 -2.03 0.76
N GLU A 61 4.76 -2.85 1.74
CA GLU A 61 5.54 -4.07 1.52
C GLU A 61 4.72 -5.05 0.67
N SER A 62 5.26 -5.42 -0.49
CA SER A 62 4.61 -6.35 -1.42
C SER A 62 5.07 -7.78 -1.13
N ILE A 63 4.12 -8.71 -1.14
CA ILE A 63 4.38 -10.16 -1.06
C ILE A 63 4.97 -10.73 -2.35
N LEU A 64 4.91 -9.98 -3.45
CA LEU A 64 5.62 -10.38 -4.66
C LEU A 64 7.12 -10.21 -4.40
N PRO A 65 7.94 -11.24 -4.66
CA PRO A 65 9.38 -11.09 -4.55
C PRO A 65 9.79 -9.91 -5.42
N LYS A 66 10.51 -8.93 -4.84
CA LYS A 66 11.27 -8.00 -5.66
C LYS A 66 12.09 -8.88 -6.61
N PRO A 67 11.99 -8.71 -7.94
CA PRO A 67 12.90 -9.41 -8.82
C PRO A 67 14.29 -9.04 -8.33
N ASP A 68 14.99 -10.04 -7.83
CA ASP A 68 16.32 -9.87 -7.30
C ASP A 68 17.17 -9.34 -8.45
N LEU A 69 17.49 -8.04 -8.41
CA LEU A 69 18.37 -7.42 -9.40
C LEU A 69 19.82 -7.91 -9.23
N ASN A 70 20.09 -8.74 -8.22
CA ASN A 70 21.31 -9.49 -8.04
C ASN A 70 21.09 -10.97 -8.38
N GLY A 71 20.67 -11.26 -9.62
CA GLY A 71 20.92 -12.58 -10.19
C GLY A 71 22.42 -12.91 -10.07
N PRO A 72 22.80 -14.19 -9.84
CA PRO A 72 24.17 -14.53 -9.49
C PRO A 72 25.12 -14.03 -10.57
N THR A 73 26.04 -13.15 -10.21
CA THR A 73 27.28 -12.95 -10.96
C THR A 73 27.94 -14.33 -11.03
N ARG A 74 27.76 -15.02 -12.16
CA ARG A 74 28.54 -16.22 -12.47
C ARG A 74 29.99 -15.76 -12.52
N ALA A 75 30.74 -16.15 -11.49
CA ALA A 75 32.20 -16.14 -11.47
C ALA A 75 32.76 -17.06 -12.56
#